data_AF-A0A7L8G8X8-F1
#
_entry.id   AF-A0A7L8G8X8-F1
#
_cell.length_a   1.000
_cell.length_b   1.000
_cell.length_c   1.000
_cell.angle_alpha   90.00
_cell.angle_beta   90.00
_cell.angle_gamma   90.00
#
_symmetry.space_group_name_H-M   'P 1'
#
loop_
_entity.id
_entity.type
_entity.pdbx_description
1 polymer ?
#
loop_
_entity_poly.entity_id
_entity_poly.type
_entity_poly.pdbx_seq_one_letter_code
_entity_poly.pdbx_strand_id
1 'polypeptide(L)' 'KQVGRLENAIGWYHSHPGYGCWLSGIDVSTQMLNQQFQEPFVAIV' A
#
# COMPACT_ATOMS: atom_id res chain seq x y z
N LYS A 1 -18.66 -3.67 -7.03
CA LYS A 1 -19.56 -3.10 -8.06
C LYS A 1 -21.03 -3.47 -7.89
N GLN A 2 -21.41 -4.74 -7.70
CA GLN A 2 -22.84 -5.14 -7.60
C GLN A 2 -23.62 -4.44 -6.47
N VAL A 3 -22.94 -4.04 -5.39
CA VAL A 3 -23.51 -3.27 -4.28
C VAL A 3 -23.35 -1.74 -4.43
N GLY A 4 -23.15 -1.23 -5.64
CA GLY A 4 -22.96 0.21 -5.91
C GLY A 4 -21.59 0.78 -5.51
N ARG A 5 -20.67 -0.05 -5.01
CA ARG A 5 -19.29 0.32 -4.70
C ARG A 5 -18.40 0.26 -5.93
N LEU A 6 -17.95 1.44 -6.38
CA LEU A 6 -17.18 1.67 -7.60
C LEU A 6 -15.69 1.90 -7.33
N GLU A 7 -15.25 1.76 -6.08
CA GLU A 7 -13.86 1.94 -5.66
C GLU A 7 -12.95 0.84 -6.24
N ASN A 8 -11.72 1.23 -6.59
CA ASN A 8 -10.64 0.31 -6.96
C ASN A 8 -9.62 0.22 -5.81
N ALA A 9 -8.81 -0.83 -5.81
CA ALA A 9 -7.64 -0.88 -4.94
C ALA A 9 -6.66 0.24 -5.37
N ILE A 10 -6.14 0.98 -4.39
CA ILE A 10 -5.23 2.11 -4.64
C ILE A 10 -3.99 2.07 -3.73
N GLY A 11 -3.85 1.03 -2.92
CA GLY A 11 -2.80 0.95 -1.93
C GLY A 11 -2.95 -0.18 -0.92
N TRP A 12 -2.05 -0.17 0.04
CA TRP A 12 -2.00 -1.09 1.18
C TRP A 12 -1.60 -0.32 2.45
N TYR A 13 -1.86 -0.93 3.61
CA TYR A 13 -1.43 -0.38 4.88
C TYR A 13 -0.91 -1.49 5.79
N HIS A 14 0.03 -1.14 6.66
CA HIS A 14 0.42 -1.97 7.80
C HIS A 14 0.71 -1.06 8.99
N SER A 15 1.17 -1.61 10.11
CA SER A 15 1.52 -0.83 11.30
C SER A 15 2.95 -1.09 11.71
N HIS A 16 3.61 -0.06 12.25
CA HIS A 16 4.91 -0.17 12.93
C HIS A 16 4.78 0.16 14.43
N PRO A 17 4.38 -0.80 15.28
CA PRO A 17 4.10 -0.54 16.69
C PRO A 17 5.37 -0.14 17.46
N GLY A 18 5.46 1.13 17.87
CA GLY A 18 6.56 1.65 18.70
C GLY A 18 7.82 2.11 17.95
N TYR A 19 7.83 2.09 16.61
CA TYR A 19 9.04 2.41 15.80
C TYR A 19 8.88 3.62 14.86
N GLY A 20 7.68 4.24 14.81
CA GLY A 20 7.39 5.40 13.95
C GLY A 20 6.98 5.04 12.52
N CYS A 21 6.52 6.04 11.76
CA CYS A 21 5.97 5.87 10.41
C CYS A 21 7.06 6.05 9.34
N TRP A 22 7.69 4.95 8.93
CA TRP A 22 8.69 4.89 7.87
C TRP A 22 8.61 3.53 7.16
N LEU A 23 9.12 3.44 5.94
CA LEU A 23 9.19 2.19 5.19
C LEU A 23 10.52 1.48 5.45
N SER A 24 10.47 0.26 5.96
CA SER A 24 11.63 -0.63 6.02
C SER A 24 12.07 -1.08 4.63
N GLY A 25 13.25 -1.73 4.53
CA GLY A 25 13.72 -2.25 3.24
C GLY A 25 12.77 -3.27 2.60
N ILE A 26 12.05 -4.04 3.42
CA ILE A 26 11.02 -4.98 2.94
C ILE A 26 9.79 -4.22 2.45
N ASP A 27 9.37 -3.18 3.16
CA ASP A 27 8.23 -2.34 2.76
C ASP A 27 8.52 -1.62 1.46
N VAL A 28 9.73 -1.06 1.30
CA VAL A 28 10.18 -0.44 0.05
C VAL A 28 10.16 -1.43 -1.11
N SER A 29 10.71 -2.64 -0.92
CA SER A 29 10.74 -3.66 -1.98
C SER A 29 9.33 -4.09 -2.40
N THR A 30 8.43 -4.26 -1.42
CA THR A 30 7.01 -4.57 -1.65
C THR A 30 6.32 -3.42 -2.39
N GLN A 31 6.58 -2.18 -1.97
CA GLN A 31 5.98 -0.99 -2.57
C GLN A 31 6.47 -0.77 -4.01
N MET A 32 7.76 -0.99 -4.29
CA MET A 32 8.31 -0.90 -5.64
C MET A 32 7.66 -1.93 -6.59
N LEU A 33 7.49 -3.17 -6.12
CA LEU A 33 6.77 -4.19 -6.88
C LEU A 33 5.33 -3.75 -7.17
N ASN A 34 4.62 -3.27 -6.16
CA ASN A 34 3.24 -2.81 -6.33
C ASN A 34 3.13 -1.63 -7.30
N GLN A 35 4.04 -0.65 -7.24
CA GLN A 35 4.07 0.48 -8.19
C GLN A 35 4.43 0.04 -9.61
N GLN A 36 5.17 -1.05 -9.79
CA GLN A 36 5.45 -1.58 -11.13
C GLN A 36 4.21 -2.22 -11.79
N PHE A 37 3.33 -2.85 -11.00
CA PHE A 37 2.24 -3.68 -11.52
C PHE A 37 0.83 -3.12 -11.29
N GLN A 38 0.65 -2.21 -10.33
CA GLN A 38 -0.66 -1.73 -9.85
C GLN A 38 -0.72 -0.19 -9.81
N GLU A 39 0.12 0.50 -10.56
CA GLU A 39 0.15 1.97 -10.56
C GLU A 39 -1.21 2.57 -10.94
N PRO A 40 -1.75 3.54 -10.18
CA PRO A 40 -1.18 4.16 -8.98
C PRO A 40 -1.43 3.36 -7.69
N PHE A 41 -0.38 3.19 -6.86
CA PHE A 41 -0.47 2.43 -5.61
C PHE A 41 0.28 3.09 -4.44
N VAL A 42 -0.39 3.29 -3.29
CA VAL A 42 0.17 3.96 -2.09
C VAL A 42 0.42 2.97 -0.93
N ALA A 43 1.48 3.21 -0.14
CA ALA A 43 1.73 2.54 1.13
C ALA A 43 1.41 3.48 2.30
N ILE A 44 0.69 3.00 3.30
CA ILE A 44 0.42 3.70 4.58
C ILE A 44 1.05 2.88 5.72
N VAL A 45 1.71 3.56 6.67
CA VAL A 45 2.38 2.96 7.84
C VAL A 45 1.76 3.45 9.14
#